data_AF-A0A6N8VKK4-F1
#
_entry.id   AF-A0A6N8VKK4-F1
#
_cell.length_a   1.000
_cell.length_b   1.000
_cell.length_c   1.000
_cell.angle_alpha   90.00
_cell.angle_beta   90.00
_cell.angle_gamma   90.00
#
_symmetry.space_group_name_H-M   'P 1'
#
loop_
_entity.id
_entity.type
_entity.pdbx_description
1 polymer ?
#
loop_
_entity_poly.entity_id
_entity_poly.type
_entity_poly.pdbx_seq_one_letter_code
_entity_poly.pdbx_strand_id
1 'polypeptide(L)' 'MQRQNLLIEIGTEELPPVGLFELGEAFAANLKKLCDEAGFDSEQVHAFVTPRRIAARLDALN' A
#
# COMPACT_ATOMS: atom_id res chain seq x y z
N MET A 1 -2.77 17.73 -15.34
CA MET A 1 -1.91 17.24 -14.24
C MET A 1 -1.35 15.90 -14.66
N GLN A 2 -0.07 15.63 -14.34
CA GLN A 2 0.57 14.36 -14.67
C GLN A 2 0.19 13.34 -13.59
N ARG A 3 -0.30 12.17 -13.98
CA ARG A 3 -0.58 11.08 -13.04
C ARG A 3 0.55 10.07 -13.05
N GLN A 4 0.94 9.56 -11.88
CA GLN A 4 2.02 8.57 -11.72
C GLN A 4 1.62 7.47 -10.74
N ASN A 5 2.25 6.31 -10.85
CA ASN A 5 2.02 5.23 -9.89
C ASN A 5 2.90 5.45 -8.66
N LEU A 6 2.32 5.30 -7.46
CA LEU A 6 3.06 5.29 -6.20
C LEU A 6 3.17 3.84 -5.72
N LEU A 7 4.39 3.37 -5.47
CA LEU A 7 4.66 2.09 -4.84
C LEU A 7 5.41 2.33 -3.54
N ILE A 8 4.88 1.82 -2.43
CA ILE A 8 5.54 1.83 -1.12
C ILE A 8 5.72 0.39 -0.67
N GLU A 9 6.95 0.03 -0.32
CA GLU A 9 7.32 -1.28 0.24
C GLU A 9 7.90 -1.11 1.64
N ILE A 10 7.51 -2.01 2.55
CA ILE A 10 8.00 -2.08 3.92
C ILE A 10 8.59 -3.48 4.16
N GLY A 11 9.83 -3.52 4.64
CA GLY A 11 10.47 -4.74 5.15
C GLY A 11 9.88 -5.15 6.49
N THR A 12 9.65 -6.45 6.66
CA THR A 12 9.00 -7.03 7.84
C THR A 12 9.83 -8.17 8.43
N GLU A 13 11.16 -8.03 8.45
CA GLU A 13 12.12 -9.11 8.81
C GLU A 13 11.90 -9.70 10.21
N GLU A 14 11.45 -8.88 11.17
CA GLU A 14 11.24 -9.25 12.57
C GLU A 14 9.79 -9.67 12.88
N LEU A 15 8.87 -9.58 11.91
CA LEU A 15 7.46 -9.88 12.11
C LEU A 15 7.14 -11.36 11.84
N PRO A 16 6.28 -11.99 12.65
CA PRO A 16 5.84 -13.36 12.40
C PRO A 16 4.99 -13.43 11.11
N PRO A 17 5.13 -14.50 10.32
CA PRO A 17 4.52 -14.58 8.98
C PRO A 17 3.00 -14.67 9.00
N VAL A 18 2.41 -15.13 10.10
CA VAL A 18 0.97 -15.43 10.21
C VAL A 18 0.09 -14.19 10.05
N GLY A 19 0.58 -13.00 10.41
CA GLY A 19 -0.18 -11.74 10.35
C GLY A 19 0.13 -10.84 9.15
N LEU A 20 1.07 -11.23 8.28
CA LEU A 20 1.53 -10.33 7.21
C LEU A 20 0.48 -10.06 6.13
N PHE A 21 -0.42 -11.01 5.89
CA PHE A 21 -1.49 -10.84 4.90
C PHE A 21 -2.48 -9.75 5.34
N GLU A 22 -3.05 -9.89 6.54
CA GLU A 22 -3.97 -8.90 7.13
C GLU A 22 -3.27 -7.54 7.29
N LEU A 23 -2.00 -7.53 7.71
CA LEU A 23 -1.21 -6.30 7.81
C LEU A 23 -1.04 -5.62 6.45
N GLY A 24 -0.76 -6.37 5.39
CA GLY A 24 -0.60 -5.84 4.04
C GLY A 24 -1.89 -5.26 3.48
N GLU A 25 -3.02 -5.93 3.68
CA GLU A 25 -4.34 -5.39 3.29
C GLU A 25 -4.68 -4.12 4.08
N ALA A 26 -4.47 -4.14 5.39
CA ALA A 26 -4.71 -2.98 6.24
C ALA A 26 -3.77 -1.81 5.88
N PHE A 27 -2.52 -2.10 5.52
CA PHE A 27 -1.57 -1.09 5.06
C PHE A 27 -2.05 -0.42 3.77
N ALA A 28 -2.42 -1.20 2.75
CA ALA A 28 -2.90 -0.66 1.49
C ALA A 28 -4.19 0.16 1.65
N ALA A 29 -5.15 -0.34 2.45
CA ALA A 29 -6.41 0.35 2.72
C ALA A 29 -6.20 1.68 3.46
N ASN A 30 -5.34 1.70 4.49
CA ASN A 30 -5.05 2.93 5.23
C ASN A 30 -4.25 3.92 4.39
N LEU A 31 -3.33 3.45 3.54
CA LEU A 31 -2.59 4.33 2.63
C LEU A 31 -3.54 5.03 1.64
N LYS A 32 -4.47 4.28 1.04
CA LYS A 32 -5.51 4.85 0.16
C LYS A 32 -6.33 5.91 0.89
N LYS A 33 -6.78 5.60 2.11
CA LYS A 33 -7.55 6.53 2.93
C LYS A 33 -6.79 7.82 3.24
N LEU A 34 -5.51 7.73 3.63
CA LEU A 34 -4.67 8.89 3.91
C LEU A 34 -4.44 9.74 2.65
N CYS A 35 -4.23 9.10 1.50
CA CYS A 35 -4.13 9.80 0.23
C CYS A 35 -5.42 10.57 -0.10
N ASP A 36 -6.58 9.92 0.05
CA ASP A 36 -7.89 10.55 -0.20
C ASP A 36 -8.11 11.75 0.74
N GLU A 37 -7.79 11.61 2.03
CA GLU A 37 -7.90 12.70 3.02
C GLU A 37 -6.94 13.87 2.71
N ALA A 38 -5.80 13.59 2.08
CA ALA A 38 -4.84 14.58 1.64
C ALA A 38 -5.14 15.18 0.25
N GLY A 39 -6.24 14.75 -0.40
CA GLY A 39 -6.64 15.23 -1.73
C GLY A 39 -5.90 14.58 -2.90
N PHE A 40 -5.24 13.44 -2.66
CA PHE A 40 -4.60 12.63 -3.70
C PHE A 40 -5.53 11.50 -4.15
N ASP A 41 -6.04 11.59 -5.37
CA ASP A 41 -6.90 10.59 -5.97
C ASP A 41 -6.08 9.53 -6.72
N SER A 42 -6.43 8.26 -6.54
CA SER A 42 -5.90 7.12 -7.30
C SER A 42 -7.03 6.27 -7.88
N GLU A 43 -6.77 5.62 -9.01
CA GLU A 43 -7.77 4.79 -9.69
C GLU A 43 -7.92 3.42 -9.04
N GLN A 44 -6.80 2.85 -8.60
CA GLN A 44 -6.76 1.50 -8.06
C GLN A 44 -5.68 1.39 -6.99
N VAL A 45 -5.96 0.59 -5.96
CA VAL A 45 -4.99 0.25 -4.93
C VAL A 45 -4.76 -1.26 -4.95
N HIS A 46 -3.49 -1.66 -4.89
CA HIS A 46 -3.06 -3.06 -4.87
C HIS A 46 -2.27 -3.33 -3.60
N ALA A 47 -2.54 -4.46 -2.95
CA ALA A 47 -1.75 -4.97 -1.84
C ALA A 47 -0.88 -6.15 -2.31
N PHE A 48 0.39 -6.16 -1.91
CA PHE A 48 1.32 -7.25 -2.16
C PHE A 48 1.92 -7.71 -0.84
N VAL A 49 1.96 -9.02 -0.63
CA VAL A 49 2.46 -9.61 0.62
C VAL A 49 3.36 -10.79 0.33
N THR A 50 4.52 -10.80 0.97
CA THR A 50 5.47 -11.92 1.01
C THR A 50 5.96 -12.11 2.45
N PRO A 51 6.61 -13.23 2.80
CA PRO A 51 6.99 -13.54 4.19
C PRO A 51 7.89 -12.52 4.92
N ARG A 52 8.46 -11.53 4.22
CA ARG A 52 9.33 -10.49 4.80
C ARG A 52 9.09 -9.09 4.22
N ARG A 53 8.05 -8.90 3.40
CA ARG A 53 7.74 -7.63 2.77
C ARG A 53 6.25 -7.50 2.58
N ILE A 54 5.74 -6.30 2.85
CA ILE A 54 4.43 -5.86 2.39
C ILE A 54 4.63 -4.65 1.46
N ALA A 55 3.75 -4.49 0.47
CA ALA A 55 3.75 -3.32 -0.37
C ALA A 55 2.33 -2.91 -0.74
N ALA A 56 2.17 -1.62 -1.02
CA ALA A 56 0.95 -1.04 -1.55
C ALA A 56 1.28 -0.22 -2.79
N ARG A 57 0.51 -0.42 -3.87
CA ARG A 57 0.63 0.37 -5.10
C ARG A 57 -0.66 1.11 -5.37
N LEU A 58 -0.56 2.42 -5.56
CA LEU A 58 -1.65 3.29 -6.01
C LEU A 58 -1.40 3.64 -7.46
N ASP A 59 -2.32 3.23 -8.34
CA ASP A 59 -2.22 3.49 -9.77
C ASP A 59 -2.80 4.88 -10.09
N ALA A 60 -2.09 5.60 -10.96
CA ALA A 60 -2.47 6.92 -11.45
C ALA A 60 -2.81 7.92 -10.32
N LEU A 61 -1.92 8.11 -9.35
CA LEU A 61 -2.00 9.19 -8.36
C LEU A 61 -1.83 10.57 -9.03
N ASN A 62 -2.61 11.57 -8.63
CA ASN A 62 -2.67 12.90 -9.26
C ASN A 62 -1.73 13.96 -8.67
#